data_AF-K1SXS8-F1
#
_entry.id   AF-K1SXS8-F1
#
_cell.length_a   1.000
_cell.length_b   1.000
_cell.length_c   1.000
_cell.angle_alpha   90.00
_cell.angle_beta   90.00
_cell.angle_gamma   90.00
#
_symmetry.space_group_name_H-M   'P 1'
#
loop_
_entity.id
_entity.type
_entity.pdbx_description
1 polymer ?
#
loop_
_entity_poly.entity_id
_entity_poly.type
_entity_poly.pdbx_seq_one_letter_code
_entity_poly.pdbx_strand_id
1 'polypeptide(L)' 'MAKRIIQTDLAGEDIVIEKGLRPESLDQYVGQSKAKNNLKIFIEAAKSRNEP' A
#
# COMPACT_ATOMS: atom_id res chain seq x y z
N MET A 1 30.54 -13.49 6.18
CA MET A 1 29.48 -13.50 5.14
C MET A 1 28.91 -12.09 5.06
N ALA A 2 28.89 -11.49 3.87
CA ALA A 2 28.51 -10.09 3.70
C ALA A 2 27.02 -9.88 4.01
N LYS A 3 26.72 -9.01 4.98
CA LYS A 3 25.36 -8.55 5.28
C LYS A 3 24.78 -7.93 4.01
N ARG A 4 23.71 -8.52 3.47
CA ARG A 4 23.04 -7.97 2.28
C ARG A 4 22.49 -6.58 2.64
N ILE A 5 22.70 -5.60 1.74
CA ILE A 5 22.26 -4.20 1.92
C ILE A 5 20.72 -4.10 1.95
N ILE A 6 20.03 -5.08 1.37
CA ILE A 6 18.57 -5.13 1.28
C ILE A 6 18.13 -6.49 1.81
N GLN A 7 17.26 -6.48 2.82
CA GLN A 7 16.62 -7.66 3.39
C GLN A 7 15.12 -7.57 3.11
N THR A 8 14.53 -8.68 2.67
CA THR A 8 13.10 -8.75 2.31
C THR A 8 12.23 -9.32 3.43
N ASP A 9 12.86 -9.85 4.47
CA ASP A 9 12.18 -10.39 5.65
C ASP A 9 11.76 -9.25 6.58
N LEU A 10 10.51 -9.30 7.04
CA LEU A 10 9.97 -8.38 8.03
C LEU A 10 10.74 -8.51 9.35
N ALA A 11 11.41 -7.45 9.77
CA ALA A 11 11.95 -7.33 11.11
C ALA A 11 10.85 -6.85 12.08
N GLY A 12 10.97 -7.18 13.37
CA GLY A 12 10.00 -6.74 14.37
C GLY A 12 9.88 -5.21 14.49
N GLU A 13 10.98 -4.50 14.20
CA GLU A 13 11.04 -3.04 14.12
C GLU A 13 10.24 -2.47 12.93
N ASP A 14 10.24 -3.16 11.78
CA ASP A 14 9.44 -2.76 10.61
C ASP A 14 7.96 -2.75 10.96
N ILE A 15 7.47 -3.73 11.70
CA ILE A 15 6.05 -3.85 12.07
C ILE A 15 5.57 -2.64 12.90
N VAL A 16 6.43 -2.13 13.78
CA VAL A 16 6.10 -0.98 14.64
C VAL A 16 6.12 0.32 13.85
N ILE A 17 7.11 0.48 12.96
CA ILE A 17 7.32 1.69 12.17
C ILE A 17 6.28 1.81 11.03
N GLU A 18 6.02 0.71 10.32
CA GLU A 18 5.12 0.66 9.17
C GLU A 18 3.66 1.03 9.52
N LYS A 19 3.21 0.74 10.76
CA LYS A 19 1.87 1.10 11.23
C LYS A 19 1.59 2.60 11.19
N GLY A 20 2.61 3.45 11.35
CA GLY A 20 2.45 4.91 11.30
C GLY A 20 2.69 5.51 9.91
N LEU A 21 3.44 4.82 9.05
CA LEU A 21 3.87 5.33 7.75
C LEU A 21 2.94 4.93 6.60
N ARG A 22 2.32 3.74 6.68
CA ARG A 22 1.45 3.25 5.60
C ARG A 22 0.02 3.79 5.78
N PRO A 23 -0.53 4.50 4.78
CA PRO A 23 -1.94 4.90 4.78
C PRO A 23 -2.86 3.68 4.87
N GLU A 24 -3.91 3.77 5.70
CA GLU A 24 -4.91 2.71 5.87
C GLU A 24 -5.92 2.68 4.71
N SER A 25 -6.13 3.84 4.07
CA SER A 25 -7.02 3.97 2.92
C SER A 25 -6.34 4.68 1.75
N LEU A 26 -6.86 4.43 0.54
CA LEU A 26 -6.39 5.09 -0.68
C LEU A 26 -6.55 6.62 -0.59
N ASP A 27 -7.51 7.12 0.19
CA ASP A 27 -7.75 8.54 0.39
C ASP A 27 -6.65 9.23 1.21
N GLN A 28 -6.10 8.52 2.19
CA GLN A 28 -4.99 9.00 3.01
C GLN A 28 -3.64 9.00 2.27
N TYR A 29 -3.55 8.35 1.10
CA TYR A 29 -2.31 8.29 0.32
C TYR A 29 -1.95 9.66 -0.26
N VAL A 30 -0.78 10.18 0.08
CA VAL A 30 -0.34 11.52 -0.34
C VAL A 30 0.30 11.46 -1.73
N GLY A 31 -0.09 12.38 -2.62
CA GLY A 31 0.40 12.45 -3.99
C GLY A 31 -0.28 11.46 -4.95
N GLN A 32 0.35 11.23 -6.11
CA GLN A 32 -0.10 10.29 -7.14
C GLN A 32 -1.58 10.45 -7.58
N SER A 33 -2.05 11.70 -7.74
CA SER A 33 -3.46 12.00 -8.01
C SER A 33 -4.06 11.22 -9.19
N LYS A 34 -3.32 11.09 -10.30
CA LYS A 34 -3.78 10.33 -11.47
C LYS A 34 -3.97 8.84 -11.17
N ALA A 35 -3.00 8.21 -10.50
CA ALA A 35 -3.08 6.80 -10.16
C ALA A 35 -4.18 6.53 -9.15
N LYS A 36 -4.31 7.37 -8.10
CA LYS A 36 -5.41 7.28 -7.13
C LYS A 36 -6.78 7.34 -7.80
N ASN A 37 -6.97 8.27 -8.74
CA ASN A 37 -8.24 8.40 -9.44
C ASN A 37 -8.58 7.14 -10.27
N ASN A 38 -7.60 6.61 -11.01
CA ASN A 38 -7.80 5.38 -11.79
C ASN A 38 -8.14 4.20 -10.87
N LEU A 39 -7.41 4.04 -9.77
CA LEU A 39 -7.66 2.98 -8.80
C LEU A 39 -9.07 3.08 -8.19
N LYS A 40 -9.53 4.29 -7.85
CA LYS A 40 -10.92 4.49 -7.40
C LYS A 40 -11.94 3.99 -8.42
N ILE A 41 -11.77 4.36 -9.69
CA ILE A 41 -12.69 3.92 -10.77
C ILE A 41 -12.68 2.39 -10.89
N PHE A 42 -11.50 1.76 -10.85
CA PHE A 42 -11.40 0.31 -10.94
C PHE A 42 -12.02 -0.41 -9.75
N ILE A 43 -11.81 0.09 -8.54
CA ILE A 43 -12.39 -0.46 -7.31
C ILE A 43 -13.92 -0.38 -7.38
N GLU A 44 -14.48 0.78 -7.74
CA GLU A 44 -15.94 0.94 -7.86
C GLU A 44 -16.54 0.05 -8.96
N ALA A 45 -15.83 -0.09 -10.08
CA ALA A 45 -16.26 -0.99 -11.15
C ALA A 45 -16.22 -2.47 -10.72
N ALA A 46 -15.19 -2.90 -9.98
CA ALA A 46 -15.07 -4.27 -9.45
C ALA A 46 -16.17 -4.56 -8.41
N LYS A 47 -16.42 -3.62 -7.48
CA LYS A 47 -17.54 -3.70 -6.53
C LYS A 47 -18.88 -3.84 -7.24
N SER A 48 -19.09 -3.05 -8.30
CA SER A 48 -20.32 -3.10 -9.11
C SER A 48 -20.51 -4.45 -9.80
N ARG A 49 -19.42 -5.11 -10.17
CA ARG A 49 -19.41 -6.47 -10.76
C ARG A 49 -19.47 -7.59 -9.70
N ASN A 50 -19.47 -7.26 -8.42
CA ASN A 50 -19.39 -8.24 -7.31
C ASN A 50 -18.14 -9.14 -7.41
N GLU A 51 -17.04 -8.58 -7.91
CA GLU A 51 -15.76 -9.28 -7.98
C GLU A 51 -15.11 -9.35 -6.58
N PRO A 52 -14.51 -10.50 -6.21
CA PRO A 52 -13.88 -10.70 -4.91
C PRO A 52 -12.59 -9.88 -4.71
#